data_AF-A0A9D1YWQ9-F1
#
_entry.id   AF-A0A9D1YWQ9-F1
#
_cell.length_a   1.000
_cell.length_b   1.000
_cell.length_c   1.000
_cell.angle_alpha   90.00
_cell.angle_beta   90.00
_cell.angle_gamma   90.00
#
_symmetry.space_group_name_H-M   'P 1'
#
loop_
_entity.id
_entity.type
_entity.pdbx_description
1 polymer ?
#
loop_
_entity_poly.entity_id
_entity_poly.type
_entity_poly.pdbx_seq_one_letter_code
_entity_poly.pdbx_strand_id
1 'polypeptide(L)'
;METRTVIEVAEGLVRGFEDELLTPMPGECLQCFVHRQLLELNCDGSLRFAQHFRDTVVPRATALEKRLTDRGGFCDCEIFMNAYWPNAVLRKQDYWRTRGDGFQEYGEAEPPATMPQCLGVRRGSTQPCGLWQRIRRGRW
;
A
#
# COMPACT_ATOMS: atom_id res chain seq x y z
N MET A 1 -2.24 -8.55 43.08
CA MET A 1 -3.55 -8.41 42.40
C MET A 1 -3.59 -7.18 41.49
N GLU A 2 -2.79 -6.13 41.73
CA GLU A 2 -2.68 -4.93 40.86
C GLU A 2 -2.06 -5.16 39.47
N THR A 3 -1.13 -6.10 39.30
CA THR A 3 -0.39 -6.25 38.03
C THR A 3 -1.25 -6.82 36.89
N ARG A 4 -2.26 -7.67 37.20
CA ARG A 4 -3.19 -8.20 36.19
C ARG A 4 -4.06 -7.09 35.59
N THR A 5 -4.47 -6.13 36.40
CA THR A 5 -5.33 -5.01 36.00
C THR A 5 -4.60 -4.03 35.09
N VAL A 6 -3.30 -3.78 35.34
CA VAL A 6 -2.48 -2.93 34.46
C VAL A 6 -2.26 -3.59 33.10
N ILE A 7 -2.04 -4.92 33.06
CA ILE A 7 -1.89 -5.66 31.80
C ILE A 7 -3.19 -5.61 30.99
N GLU A 8 -4.34 -5.88 31.59
CA GLU A 8 -5.64 -5.84 30.91
C GLU A 8 -5.96 -4.44 30.35
N VAL A 9 -5.67 -3.38 31.11
CA VAL A 9 -5.84 -2.00 30.65
C VAL A 9 -4.86 -1.67 29.51
N ALA A 10 -3.60 -2.07 29.62
CA ALA A 10 -2.60 -1.86 28.57
C ALA A 10 -2.99 -2.59 27.28
N GLU A 11 -3.42 -3.85 27.36
CA GLU A 11 -3.94 -4.62 26.22
C GLU A 11 -5.17 -3.95 25.59
N GLY A 12 -6.09 -3.43 26.41
CA GLY A 12 -7.26 -2.71 25.93
C GLY A 12 -6.91 -1.42 25.18
N LEU A 13 -5.94 -0.66 25.69
CA LEU A 13 -5.46 0.58 25.05
C LEU A 13 -4.73 0.28 23.73
N VAL A 14 -3.89 -0.76 23.70
CA VAL A 14 -3.19 -1.18 22.49
C VAL A 14 -4.18 -1.61 21.42
N ARG A 15 -5.15 -2.48 21.76
CA ARG A 15 -6.19 -2.91 20.80
C ARG A 15 -7.02 -1.75 20.27
N GLY A 16 -7.42 -0.83 21.14
CA GLY A 16 -8.19 0.36 20.71
C GLY A 16 -7.41 1.25 19.73
N PHE A 17 -6.10 1.41 19.94
CA PHE A 17 -5.24 2.18 19.05
C PHE A 17 -4.98 1.45 17.73
N GLU A 18 -4.78 0.13 17.78
CA GLU A 18 -4.62 -0.71 16.59
C GLU A 18 -5.88 -0.67 15.69
N ASP A 19 -7.07 -0.74 16.29
CA ASP A 19 -8.33 -0.68 15.55
C ASP A 19 -8.51 0.67 14.83
N GLU A 20 -8.21 1.78 15.51
CA GLU A 20 -8.28 3.11 14.89
C GLU A 20 -7.27 3.25 13.74
N LEU A 21 -6.04 2.79 13.95
CA LEU A 21 -4.97 2.87 12.96
C LEU A 21 -5.27 2.02 11.72
N LEU A 22 -5.84 0.82 11.91
CA LEU A 22 -6.15 -0.15 10.86
C LEU A 22 -7.51 0.06 10.20
N THR A 23 -8.32 1.00 10.69
CA THR A 23 -9.63 1.29 10.10
C THR A 23 -9.48 1.87 8.68
N PRO A 24 -10.04 1.22 7.65
CA PRO A 24 -10.08 1.80 6.31
C PRO A 24 -11.02 3.00 6.25
N MET A 25 -10.58 4.08 5.59
CA MET A 25 -11.41 5.28 5.44
C MET A 25 -12.59 5.03 4.49
N PRO A 26 -13.72 5.76 4.63
CA PRO A 26 -14.84 5.64 3.71
C PRO A 26 -14.44 5.87 2.25
N GLY A 27 -14.65 4.85 1.40
CA GLY A 27 -14.30 4.92 -0.02
C GLY A 27 -12.81 4.73 -0.34
N GLU A 28 -11.96 4.50 0.66
CA GLU A 28 -10.54 4.22 0.47
C GLU A 28 -10.33 2.99 -0.43
N CYS A 29 -9.40 3.07 -1.38
CA CYS A 29 -9.03 1.92 -2.19
C CYS A 29 -8.00 1.05 -1.45
N LEU A 30 -7.98 -0.25 -1.76
CA LEU A 30 -7.06 -1.20 -1.16
C LEU A 30 -5.60 -0.72 -1.19
N GLN A 31 -5.12 -0.20 -2.33
CA GLN A 31 -3.72 0.25 -2.45
C GLN A 31 -3.40 1.47 -1.60
N CYS A 32 -4.32 2.43 -1.47
CA CYS A 32 -4.10 3.57 -0.59
C CYS A 32 -4.11 3.16 0.88
N PHE A 33 -5.04 2.27 1.26
CA PHE A 33 -5.07 1.71 2.61
C PHE A 33 -3.76 0.99 2.96
N VAL A 34 -3.35 0.00 2.16
CA VAL A 34 -2.13 -0.77 2.44
C VAL A 34 -0.89 0.13 2.42
N HIS A 35 -0.80 1.08 1.48
CA HIS A 35 0.31 2.02 1.45
C HIS A 35 0.38 2.89 2.71
N ARG A 36 -0.77 3.41 3.19
CA ARG A 36 -0.86 4.17 4.44
C ARG A 36 -0.43 3.31 5.63
N GLN A 37 -0.92 2.07 5.71
CA GLN A 37 -0.50 1.16 6.77
C GLN A 37 1.01 0.88 6.71
N LEU A 38 1.60 0.71 5.52
CA LEU A 38 3.04 0.48 5.38
C LEU A 38 3.91 1.67 5.79
N LEU A 39 3.39 2.90 5.74
CA LEU A 39 4.11 4.09 6.22
C LEU A 39 4.15 4.17 7.74
N GLU A 40 3.06 3.74 8.39
CA GLU A 40 2.93 3.77 9.86
C GLU A 40 3.46 2.49 10.51
N LEU A 41 3.33 1.36 9.81
CA LEU A 41 3.62 0.02 10.29
C LEU A 41 4.46 -0.72 9.26
N ASN A 42 5.57 -1.30 9.68
CA ASN A 42 6.40 -2.08 8.77
C ASN A 42 5.66 -3.34 8.26
N CYS A 43 6.05 -3.76 7.05
CA CYS A 43 5.63 -5.06 6.54
C CYS A 43 6.24 -6.18 7.40
N ASP A 44 5.45 -7.21 7.71
CA ASP A 44 5.88 -8.40 8.46
C ASP A 44 6.14 -9.62 7.57
N GLY A 45 6.18 -9.42 6.24
CA GLY A 45 6.33 -10.49 5.26
C GLY A 45 5.04 -11.22 4.90
N SER A 46 3.88 -10.77 5.39
CA SER A 46 2.56 -11.31 5.06
C SER A 46 1.67 -10.30 4.32
N LEU A 47 0.45 -10.72 3.96
CA LEU A 47 -0.61 -9.88 3.38
C LEU A 47 -1.58 -9.35 4.46
N ARG A 48 -1.09 -9.12 5.69
CA ARG A 48 -1.93 -8.78 6.86
C ARG A 48 -2.85 -7.60 6.61
N PHE A 49 -2.37 -6.52 6.01
CA PHE A 49 -3.19 -5.34 5.73
C PHE A 49 -4.16 -5.59 4.59
N ALA A 50 -3.73 -6.26 3.51
CA ALA A 50 -4.65 -6.62 2.43
C ALA A 50 -5.77 -7.57 2.89
N GLN A 51 -5.46 -8.53 3.78
CA GLN A 51 -6.44 -9.42 4.40
C GLN A 51 -7.39 -8.66 5.33
N HIS A 52 -6.85 -7.78 6.19
CA HIS A 52 -7.67 -6.93 7.06
C HIS A 52 -8.66 -6.08 6.26
N PHE A 53 -8.21 -5.40 5.19
CA PHE A 53 -9.09 -4.63 4.31
C PHE A 53 -10.16 -5.51 3.66
N ARG A 54 -9.81 -6.72 3.22
CA ARG A 54 -10.79 -7.66 2.68
C ARG A 54 -11.85 -7.96 3.72
N ASP A 55 -11.45 -8.36 4.92
CA ASP A 55 -12.36 -8.86 5.93
C ASP A 55 -13.30 -7.77 6.45
N THR A 56 -12.85 -6.50 6.49
CA THR A 56 -13.63 -5.37 6.97
C THR A 56 -14.46 -4.66 5.88
N VAL A 57 -13.91 -4.49 4.68
CA VAL A 57 -14.55 -3.66 3.62
C VAL A 57 -15.23 -4.51 2.55
N VAL A 58 -14.62 -5.64 2.18
CA VAL A 58 -14.98 -6.42 0.99
C VAL A 58 -14.90 -7.93 1.23
N PRO A 59 -15.61 -8.49 2.23
CA PRO A 59 -15.42 -9.88 2.68
C PRO A 59 -15.71 -10.94 1.60
N ARG A 60 -16.49 -10.56 0.57
CA ARG A 60 -16.77 -11.43 -0.59
C ARG A 60 -15.65 -11.49 -1.62
N ALA A 61 -14.58 -10.70 -1.47
CA ALA A 61 -13.43 -10.73 -2.37
C ALA A 61 -12.48 -11.90 -2.05
N THR A 62 -13.00 -13.12 -2.01
CA THR A 62 -12.30 -14.35 -1.60
C THR A 62 -11.06 -14.66 -2.44
N ALA A 63 -11.03 -14.24 -3.70
CA ALA A 63 -9.88 -14.41 -4.58
C ALA A 63 -8.84 -13.25 -4.50
N LEU A 64 -8.93 -12.35 -3.52
CA LEU A 64 -8.02 -11.19 -3.42
C LEU A 64 -6.55 -11.60 -3.33
N GLU A 65 -6.22 -12.44 -2.36
CA GLU A 65 -4.84 -12.89 -2.11
C GLU A 65 -4.26 -13.55 -3.36
N LYS A 66 -4.99 -14.53 -3.93
CA LYS A 66 -4.60 -15.16 -5.19
C LYS A 66 -4.32 -14.13 -6.29
N ARG A 67 -5.16 -13.09 -6.45
CA ARG A 67 -4.93 -12.04 -7.46
C ARG A 67 -3.66 -11.22 -7.18
N LEU A 68 -3.33 -10.97 -5.92
CA LEU A 68 -2.11 -10.26 -5.53
C LEU A 68 -0.89 -11.14 -5.78
N THR A 69 -0.93 -12.40 -5.35
CA THR A 69 0.11 -13.41 -5.57
C THR A 69 0.38 -13.65 -7.06
N ASP A 70 -0.66 -13.76 -7.90
CA ASP A 70 -0.52 -13.90 -9.36
C ASP A 70 0.18 -12.69 -10.01
N ARG A 71 0.28 -11.56 -9.29
CA ARG A 71 1.00 -10.34 -9.68
C ARG A 71 2.35 -10.18 -8.95
N GLY A 72 2.75 -11.16 -8.15
CA GLY A 72 3.99 -11.13 -7.37
C GLY A 72 3.89 -10.43 -6.02
N GLY A 73 2.69 -10.15 -5.51
CA GLY A 73 2.48 -9.64 -4.15
C GLY A 73 2.27 -10.78 -3.16
N PHE A 74 3.34 -11.32 -2.58
CA PHE A 74 3.30 -12.33 -1.51
C PHE A 74 3.31 -11.71 -0.11
N CYS A 75 3.81 -10.47 0.03
CA CYS A 75 3.61 -9.59 1.19
C CYS A 75 2.93 -8.28 0.79
N ASP A 76 2.43 -7.51 1.76
CA ASP A 76 1.90 -6.16 1.54
C ASP A 76 2.92 -5.24 0.85
N CYS A 77 4.20 -5.37 1.21
CA CYS A 77 5.31 -4.64 0.59
C CYS A 77 5.43 -4.91 -0.92
N GLU A 78 5.31 -6.17 -1.32
CA GLU A 78 5.47 -6.62 -2.69
C GLU A 78 4.31 -6.22 -3.58
N ILE A 79 3.16 -5.81 -3.01
CA ILE A 79 2.08 -5.19 -3.77
C ILE A 79 2.61 -3.96 -4.53
N PHE A 80 3.51 -3.18 -3.92
CA PHE A 80 4.08 -1.98 -4.52
C PHE A 80 5.42 -2.20 -5.23
N MET A 81 6.13 -3.28 -4.92
CA MET A 81 7.36 -3.63 -5.64
C MET A 81 7.05 -4.37 -6.96
N ASN A 82 6.01 -5.20 -6.99
CA ASN A 82 5.77 -6.15 -8.08
C ASN A 82 4.43 -5.93 -8.82
N ALA A 83 3.37 -5.52 -8.11
CA ALA A 83 2.03 -5.52 -8.69
C ALA A 83 1.53 -4.14 -9.15
N TYR A 84 1.81 -3.09 -8.38
CA TYR A 84 1.33 -1.74 -8.60
C TYR A 84 2.44 -0.73 -8.37
N TRP A 85 2.40 0.37 -9.13
CA TRP A 85 3.30 1.49 -8.99
C TRP A 85 2.50 2.78 -9.11
N PRO A 86 2.98 3.93 -8.60
CA PRO A 86 2.28 5.20 -8.80
C PRO A 86 1.94 5.43 -10.27
N ASN A 87 0.81 6.05 -10.56
CA ASN A 87 0.41 6.34 -11.93
C ASN A 87 1.49 7.21 -12.61
N ALA A 88 1.73 7.03 -13.91
CA ALA A 88 2.75 7.76 -14.65
C ALA A 88 2.61 9.29 -14.49
N VAL A 89 1.38 9.80 -14.36
CA VAL A 89 1.12 11.24 -14.15
C VAL A 89 1.64 11.79 -12.83
N LEU A 90 1.94 10.94 -11.85
CA LEU A 90 2.42 11.35 -10.52
C LEU A 90 3.94 11.31 -10.37
N ARG A 91 4.65 10.75 -11.36
CA ARG A 91 6.06 10.39 -11.24
C ARG A 91 6.94 11.33 -12.01
N LYS A 92 8.17 11.50 -11.54
CA LYS A 92 9.24 11.95 -12.42
C LYS A 92 9.47 10.84 -13.44
N GLN A 93 9.48 11.20 -14.71
CA GLN A 93 9.79 10.27 -15.78
C GLN A 93 11.29 10.02 -15.85
N ASP A 94 11.69 8.91 -16.47
CA ASP A 94 13.08 8.67 -16.80
C ASP A 94 13.62 9.83 -17.65
N TYR A 95 14.84 10.26 -17.38
CA TYR A 95 15.45 11.37 -18.10
C TYR A 95 16.92 11.13 -18.38
N TRP A 96 17.40 11.73 -19.46
CA TRP A 96 18.82 11.88 -19.73
C TRP A 96 19.19 13.35 -19.54
N ARG A 97 20.25 13.62 -18.79
CA ARG A 97 20.83 14.96 -18.67
C ARG A 97 22.31 14.94 -19.00
N THR A 98 22.79 15.99 -19.66
CA THR A 98 24.22 16.19 -19.88
C THR A 98 24.80 16.93 -18.68
N ARG A 99 25.83 16.34 -18.06
CA ARG A 99 26.58 16.96 -16.97
C ARG A 99 27.54 18.02 -17.49
N GLY A 100 28.08 18.84 -16.58
CA GLY A 100 29.04 19.91 -16.91
C GLY A 100 30.37 19.41 -17.49
N ASP A 101 30.70 18.13 -17.31
CA ASP A 101 31.86 17.45 -17.88
C ASP A 101 31.57 16.81 -19.26
N GLY A 102 30.36 16.98 -19.80
CA GLY A 102 29.94 16.46 -21.10
C GLY A 102 29.43 15.02 -21.07
N PHE A 103 29.46 14.32 -19.93
CA PHE A 103 28.93 12.97 -19.81
C PHE A 103 27.39 12.95 -19.70
N GLN A 104 26.76 11.93 -20.27
CA GLN A 104 25.33 11.70 -20.11
C GLN A 104 25.06 10.99 -18.78
N GLU A 105 24.07 11.48 -18.05
CA GLU A 105 23.56 10.89 -16.82
C GLU A 105 22.11 10.47 -17.03
N TYR A 106 21.83 9.22 -16.71
CA TYR A 106 20.48 8.68 -16.67
C TYR A 106 19.89 8.87 -15.28
N GLY A 107 18.67 9.39 -15.21
CA GLY A 107 17.86 9.42 -14.00
C GLY A 107 16.67 8.49 -14.16
N GLU A 108 16.48 7.60 -13.19
CA GLU A 108 15.35 6.68 -13.12
C GLU A 108 14.06 7.40 -12.71
N ALA A 109 12.92 6.84 -13.12
CA ALA A 109 11.61 7.32 -12.75
C ALA A 109 11.38 7.19 -11.23
N GLU A 110 11.19 8.34 -10.57
CA GLU A 110 10.97 8.41 -9.13
C GLU A 110 9.48 8.60 -8.79
N PRO A 111 8.97 7.88 -7.77
CA PRO A 111 7.66 8.17 -7.19
C PRO A 111 7.66 9.54 -6.50
N PRO A 112 6.47 10.14 -6.26
CA PRO A 112 6.41 11.35 -5.43
C PRO A 112 6.86 11.02 -4.00
N ALA A 113 7.50 11.98 -3.33
CA ALA A 113 7.95 11.83 -1.93
C ALA A 113 6.79 11.53 -0.97
N THR A 114 5.58 12.00 -1.30
CA THR A 114 4.36 11.70 -0.57
C THR A 114 3.24 11.45 -1.57
N MET A 115 2.51 10.36 -1.40
CA MET A 115 1.34 10.07 -2.23
C MET A 115 0.21 11.06 -1.93
N PRO A 116 -0.51 11.56 -2.95
CA PRO A 116 -1.73 12.34 -2.73
C PRO A 116 -2.81 11.54 -1.98
N GLN A 117 -3.81 12.25 -1.47
CA GLN A 117 -4.99 11.62 -0.85
C GLN A 117 -5.70 10.67 -1.84
N CYS A 118 -6.26 9.59 -1.30
CA CYS A 118 -6.96 8.58 -2.08
C CYS A 118 -8.06 9.21 -2.95
N LEU A 119 -8.05 8.92 -4.25
CA LEU A 119 -9.10 9.38 -5.18
C LEU A 119 -10.44 8.62 -5.04
N GLY A 120 -10.52 7.69 -4.10
CA GLY A 120 -11.72 6.91 -3.81
C GLY A 120 -12.02 5.81 -4.83
N VAL A 121 -12.83 4.85 -4.41
CA VAL A 121 -13.43 3.81 -5.24
C VAL A 121 -14.86 3.53 -4.81
N ARG A 122 -15.64 2.89 -5.70
CA ARG A 122 -16.96 2.38 -5.33
C ARG A 122 -16.86 1.38 -4.17
N ARG A 123 -17.88 1.38 -3.29
CA ARG A 123 -18.01 0.39 -2.21
C ARG A 123 -17.95 -1.03 -2.80
N GLY A 124 -17.24 -1.94 -2.13
CA GLY A 124 -17.09 -3.32 -2.61
C GLY A 124 -15.92 -3.54 -3.58
N SER A 125 -15.14 -2.51 -3.91
CA SER A 125 -14.02 -2.63 -4.86
C SER A 125 -12.71 -3.04 -4.18
N THR A 126 -11.96 -3.94 -4.81
CA THR A 126 -10.53 -4.18 -4.52
C THR A 126 -9.61 -3.62 -5.62
N GLN A 127 -10.15 -2.83 -6.55
CA GLN A 127 -9.34 -2.18 -7.59
C GLN A 127 -8.66 -0.94 -7.02
N PRO A 128 -7.48 -0.57 -7.54
CA PRO A 128 -6.87 0.71 -7.20
C PRO A 128 -7.72 1.88 -7.68
N CYS A 129 -7.61 3.01 -6.95
CA CYS A 129 -8.02 4.30 -7.49
C CYS A 129 -7.00 4.80 -8.53
N GLY A 130 -7.26 5.96 -9.14
CA GLY A 130 -6.43 6.50 -10.24
C GLY A 130 -4.96 6.81 -9.89
N LEU A 131 -4.57 6.78 -8.61
CA LEU A 131 -3.20 7.02 -8.17
C LEU A 131 -2.25 5.85 -8.47
N TRP A 132 -2.77 4.65 -8.70
CA TRP A 132 -1.97 3.45 -8.89
C TRP A 132 -2.22 2.84 -10.26
N GLN A 133 -1.15 2.39 -10.89
CA GLN A 133 -1.23 1.61 -12.12
C GLN A 133 -0.60 0.24 -11.91
N ARG A 134 -1.12 -0.76 -12.59
CA ARG A 134 -0.52 -2.09 -12.59
C ARG A 134 0.85 -2.05 -13.28
N ILE A 135 1.85 -2.66 -12.68
CA ILE A 135 3.14 -2.91 -13.35
C ILE A 135 2.90 -3.95 -14.45
N ARG A 136 3.20 -3.60 -15.70
CA ARG A 136 3.17 -4.55 -16.81
C ARG A 136 4.54 -5.21 -16.87
N ARG A 137 4.60 -6.54 -16.76
CA ARG A 137 5.84 -7.31 -17.00
C ARG A 137 6.33 -6.99 -18.42
N GLY A 138 7.56 -6.50 -18.58
CA GLY A 138 8.18 -6.21 -19.88
C GLY A 138 8.85 -4.83 -20.05
N ARG A 139 9.10 -4.07 -18.98
CA ARG A 139 10.02 -2.92 -19.01
C ARG A 139 11.13 -3.14 -17.99
N TRP A 140 12.11 -3.93 -18.39
CA TRP A 140 13.49 -3.84 -17.93
C TRP A 140 14.31 -3.55 -19.19
#